data_AF-A0A8X6MM74-F1
#
_entry.id   AF-A0A8X6MM74-F1
#
_cell.length_a   1.000
_cell.length_b   1.000
_cell.length_c   1.000
_cell.angle_alpha   90.00
_cell.angle_beta   90.00
_cell.angle_gamma   90.00
#
_symmetry.space_group_name_H-M   'P 1'
#
loop_
_entity.id
_entity.type
_entity.pdbx_description
1 polymer ?
#
loop_
_entity_poly.entity_id
_entity_poly.type
_entity_poly.pdbx_seq_one_letter_code
_entity_poly.pdbx_strand_id
1 'polypeptide(L)'
;MCPENESWTRSFPIILLGLSADFQSTPAELLYGENIRLPYDFFEDTKFQPQSEFVQKLKATMKQAKPIPFSYNYKQKPFVFKDLQNCSHVFVHIDIIRQSLQPLYHGPYY
;
A
#
# COMPACT_ATOMS: atom_id res chain seq x y z
N MET A 1 6.83 10.56 20.07
CA MET A 1 5.60 11.33 20.31
C MET A 1 4.69 11.09 19.11
N CYS A 2 3.73 10.19 19.24
CA CYS A 2 2.73 9.94 18.21
C CYS A 2 1.77 11.14 18.21
N PRO A 3 1.53 11.82 17.07
CA PRO A 3 0.43 12.76 17.02
C PRO A 3 -0.87 11.97 17.20
N GLU A 4 -1.65 12.39 18.19
CA GLU A 4 -3.01 11.93 18.49
C GLU A 4 -3.86 12.13 17.22
N ASN A 5 -4.00 11.07 16.43
CA ASN A 5 -4.42 11.21 15.05
C ASN A 5 -5.92 10.94 14.90
N GLU A 6 -6.79 11.77 15.48
CA GLU A 6 -8.24 11.79 15.16
C GLU A 6 -8.51 12.12 13.68
N SER A 7 -7.48 12.52 12.92
CA SER A 7 -7.59 12.92 11.52
C SER A 7 -7.39 11.79 10.51
N TRP A 8 -7.03 10.57 10.95
CA TRP A 8 -6.76 9.47 10.01
C TRP A 8 -7.98 9.14 9.15
N THR A 9 -9.20 9.16 9.71
CA THR A 9 -10.47 8.96 9.00
C THR A 9 -10.74 10.02 7.94
N ARG A 10 -10.25 11.25 8.10
CA ARG A 10 -10.37 12.31 7.08
C ARG A 10 -9.42 12.08 5.90
N SER A 11 -8.23 11.57 6.19
CA SER A 11 -7.20 11.29 5.19
C SER A 11 -7.36 9.89 4.56
N PHE A 12 -8.08 8.98 5.20
CA PHE A 12 -8.23 7.58 4.80
C PHE A 12 -8.84 7.41 3.40
N PRO A 13 -9.92 8.13 3.02
CA PRO A 13 -10.45 8.03 1.65
C PRO A 13 -9.45 8.49 0.59
N ILE A 14 -8.62 9.49 0.90
CA ILE A 14 -7.59 10.02 -0.02
C ILE A 14 -6.44 9.03 -0.16
N ILE A 15 -6.01 8.42 0.94
CA ILE A 15 -4.98 7.38 0.95
C ILE A 15 -5.45 6.14 0.16
N LEU A 16 -6.70 5.72 0.36
CA LEU A 16 -7.29 4.60 -0.37
C LEU A 16 -7.41 4.88 -1.87
N LEU A 17 -7.81 6.10 -2.24
CA LEU A 17 -7.86 6.55 -3.62
C LEU A 17 -6.47 6.55 -4.27
N GLY A 18 -5.45 7.09 -3.59
CA GLY A 18 -4.07 7.08 -4.06
C GLY A 18 -3.53 5.66 -4.27
N LEU A 19 -3.80 4.75 -3.31
CA LEU A 19 -3.43 3.34 -3.44
C LEU A 19 -4.11 2.67 -4.63
N SER A 20 -5.38 2.98 -4.91
CA SER A 20 -6.10 2.40 -6.05
C SER A 20 -5.54 2.85 -7.42
N ALA A 21 -4.87 3.99 -7.46
CA ALA A 21 -4.30 4.60 -8.65
C ALA A 21 -2.88 4.12 -9.00
N ASP A 22 -2.10 3.72 -7.98
CA ASP A 22 -0.68 3.34 -8.13
C ASP A 22 -0.49 1.89 -8.65
N PHE A 23 -1.56 1.13 -8.85
CA PHE A 23 -1.50 -0.18 -9.50
C PHE A 23 -1.64 -0.03 -11.01
N GLN A 24 -0.70 -0.59 -11.77
CA GLN A 24 -0.65 -0.57 -13.26
C GLN A 24 -1.90 -1.11 -13.97
N SER A 25 -2.83 -1.69 -13.24
CA SER A 25 -4.24 -1.77 -13.61
C SER A 25 -5.04 -1.44 -12.37
N THR A 26 -5.74 -0.32 -12.40
CA THR A 26 -6.56 0.09 -11.26
C THR A 26 -7.69 -0.96 -11.10
N PRO A 27 -8.12 -1.31 -9.87
CA PRO A 27 -9.25 -2.22 -9.67
C PRO A 27 -10.52 -1.76 -10.43
N ALA A 28 -10.59 -0.45 -10.63
CA ALA A 28 -11.58 0.26 -11.40
C ALA A 28 -11.52 -0.04 -12.91
N GLU A 29 -10.35 -0.13 -13.53
CA GLU A 29 -10.21 -0.58 -14.93
C GLU A 29 -10.69 -2.03 -15.11
N LEU A 30 -10.41 -2.90 -14.14
CA LEU A 30 -10.88 -4.29 -14.16
C LEU A 30 -12.40 -4.41 -13.98
N LEU A 31 -13.00 -3.52 -13.20
CA LEU A 31 -14.45 -3.53 -12.93
C LEU A 31 -15.27 -2.80 -13.99
N TYR A 32 -14.74 -1.72 -14.57
CA TYR A 32 -15.48 -0.82 -15.45
C TYR A 32 -14.97 -0.77 -16.89
N GLY A 33 -13.85 -1.44 -17.20
CA GLY A 33 -13.32 -1.57 -18.56
C GLY A 33 -12.70 -0.29 -19.16
N GLU A 34 -12.68 0.82 -18.41
CA GLU A 34 -12.09 2.09 -18.80
C GLU A 34 -11.13 2.61 -17.74
N ASN A 35 -10.10 3.35 -18.18
CA ASN A 35 -9.13 4.00 -17.32
C ASN A 35 -9.83 5.12 -16.54
N ILE A 36 -10.06 4.91 -15.23
CA ILE A 36 -10.70 5.92 -14.39
C ILE A 36 -9.72 7.08 -14.22
N ARG A 37 -10.03 8.19 -14.90
CA ARG A 37 -9.37 9.47 -14.71
C ARG A 37 -9.49 9.87 -13.25
N LEU A 38 -8.37 10.12 -12.61
CA LEU A 38 -8.36 10.55 -11.22
C LEU A 38 -8.98 11.96 -11.13
N PRO A 39 -9.56 12.35 -9.98
CA PRO A 39 -10.00 13.72 -9.77
C PRO A 39 -8.92 14.77 -10.10
N TYR A 40 -7.64 14.42 -9.99
CA TYR A 40 -6.51 15.25 -10.40
C TYR A 40 -6.45 15.51 -11.92
N ASP A 41 -6.85 14.53 -12.74
CA ASP A 41 -6.88 14.64 -14.21
C ASP A 41 -8.02 15.51 -14.73
N PHE A 42 -9.00 15.85 -13.89
CA PHE A 42 -10.06 16.80 -14.22
C PHE A 42 -9.61 18.26 -14.09
N PHE A 43 -8.51 18.52 -13.39
CA PHE A 43 -7.98 19.87 -13.24
C PHE A 43 -6.92 20.13 -14.32
N GLU A 44 -7.36 20.53 -15.52
CA GLU A 44 -6.46 21.21 -16.45
C GLU A 44 -5.90 22.49 -15.78
N ASP A 45 -4.67 22.87 -16.13
CA ASP A 45 -4.00 24.14 -15.75
C ASP A 45 -4.72 25.35 -16.38
N THR A 46 -6.02 25.46 -16.16
CA THR A 46 -6.74 26.71 -16.34
C THR A 46 -6.23 27.68 -15.28
N LYS A 47 -5.91 28.90 -15.72
CA LYS A 47 -5.49 30.04 -14.90
C LYS A 47 -6.66 30.50 -14.01
N PHE A 48 -7.18 29.62 -13.17
CA PHE A 48 -8.23 29.94 -12.23
C PHE A 48 -7.57 30.54 -11.00
N GLN A 49 -7.77 31.84 -10.79
CA GLN A 49 -7.39 32.47 -9.53
C GLN A 49 -8.33 31.95 -8.43
N PRO A 50 -7.84 31.18 -7.45
CA PRO A 50 -8.67 30.68 -6.38
C PRO A 50 -9.01 31.84 -5.44
N GLN A 51 -10.24 32.32 -5.53
CA GLN A 51 -10.77 33.42 -4.70
C GLN A 51 -11.07 32.99 -3.25
N SER A 52 -10.88 31.71 -2.92
CA SER A 52 -11.14 31.12 -1.61
C SER A 52 -9.88 30.50 -1.03
N GLU A 53 -9.56 30.87 0.21
CA GLU A 53 -8.46 30.33 1.03
C GLU A 53 -8.52 28.78 1.11
N PHE A 54 -9.73 28.22 1.10
CA PHE A 54 -9.96 26.77 1.10
C PHE A 54 -9.36 26.09 -0.14
N VAL A 55 -9.53 26.68 -1.32
CA VAL A 55 -9.02 26.11 -2.58
C VAL A 55 -7.49 26.18 -2.64
N GLN A 56 -6.90 27.24 -2.08
CA GLN A 56 -5.44 27.36 -1.97
C GLN A 56 -4.88 26.30 -1.02
N LYS A 57 -5.52 26.11 0.13
CA LYS A 57 -5.14 25.08 1.11
C LYS A 57 -5.28 23.68 0.52
N LEU A 58 -6.37 23.40 -0.18
CA LEU A 58 -6.61 22.12 -0.86
C LEU A 58 -5.54 21.82 -1.92
N LYS A 59 -5.21 22.79 -2.79
CA LYS A 59 -4.15 22.65 -3.80
C LYS A 59 -2.78 22.42 -3.16
N ALA A 60 -2.46 23.11 -2.07
CA ALA A 60 -1.21 22.91 -1.35
C ALA A 60 -1.11 21.48 -0.74
N THR A 61 -2.20 20.99 -0.14
CA THR A 61 -2.27 19.64 0.43
C THR A 61 -2.15 18.57 -0.66
N MET A 62 -2.85 18.73 -1.79
CA MET A 62 -2.76 17.78 -2.91
C MET A 62 -1.37 17.76 -3.56
N LYS A 63 -0.69 18.91 -3.66
CA LYS A 63 0.70 18.96 -4.15
C LYS A 63 1.69 18.25 -3.21
N GLN A 64 1.46 18.31 -1.90
CA GLN A 64 2.28 17.59 -0.92
C GLN A 64 1.98 16.08 -0.91
N ALA A 65 0.76 15.67 -1.27
CA ALA A 65 0.33 14.28 -1.30
C ALA A 65 0.73 13.52 -2.58
N LYS A 66 1.59 14.09 -3.43
CA LYS A 66 1.96 13.47 -4.70
C LYS A 66 2.66 12.13 -4.43
N PRO A 67 2.13 11.00 -4.93
CA PRO A 67 2.79 9.71 -4.78
C PRO A 67 4.15 9.77 -5.47
N ILE A 68 5.20 9.40 -4.74
CA ILE A 68 6.49 9.11 -5.35
C ILE A 68 6.28 7.80 -6.11
N PRO A 69 6.59 7.70 -7.41
CA PRO A 69 6.45 6.46 -8.14
C PRO A 69 7.34 5.40 -7.47
N PHE A 70 6.71 4.51 -6.71
CA PHE A 70 7.37 3.36 -6.11
C PHE A 70 7.64 2.38 -7.24
N SER A 71 8.87 2.41 -7.76
CA SER A 71 9.40 1.35 -8.59
C SER A 71 9.51 0.09 -7.73
N TYR A 72 8.49 -0.77 -7.77
CA TYR A 72 8.50 -2.11 -7.18
C TYR A 72 9.41 -3.04 -8.00
N ASN A 73 10.70 -2.70 -8.07
CA ASN A 73 11.73 -3.53 -8.74
C ASN A 73 12.43 -4.48 -7.76
N TYR A 74 11.80 -4.79 -6.63
CA TYR A 74 12.33 -5.78 -5.71
C TYR A 74 11.87 -7.18 -6.11
N LYS A 75 12.70 -7.86 -6.91
CA LYS A 75 12.65 -9.32 -7.04
C LYS A 75 13.16 -9.91 -5.73
N GLN A 76 12.25 -10.01 -4.77
CA GLN A 76 12.47 -10.58 -3.47
C GLN A 76 12.83 -12.07 -3.64
N LYS A 77 14.13 -12.38 -3.76
CA LYS A 77 14.60 -13.77 -3.69
C LYS A 77 14.51 -14.21 -2.24
N PRO A 78 13.73 -15.26 -1.90
CA PRO A 78 13.73 -15.77 -0.55
C PRO A 78 15.14 -16.24 -0.19
N PHE A 79 15.57 -15.91 1.03
CA PHE A 79 16.80 -16.47 1.57
C PHE A 79 16.58 -17.96 1.82
N VAL A 80 17.42 -18.80 1.21
CA VAL A 80 17.42 -20.25 1.41
C VAL A 80 18.75 -20.64 2.03
N PHE A 81 18.70 -21.31 3.17
CA PHE A 81 19.90 -21.81 3.82
C PHE A 81 20.56 -22.89 2.96
N LYS A 82 21.89 -22.83 2.81
CA LYS A 82 22.63 -23.68 1.84
C LYS A 82 22.45 -25.17 2.10
N ASP A 83 22.44 -25.57 3.37
CA ASP A 83 22.33 -26.98 3.74
C ASP A 83 20.89 -27.47 3.84
N LEU A 84 19.89 -26.64 3.50
CA LEU A 84 18.48 -27.03 3.54
C LEU A 84 18.21 -28.25 2.65
N GLN A 85 18.95 -28.41 1.55
CA GLN A 85 18.86 -29.58 0.66
C GLN A 85 19.39 -30.87 1.29
N ASN A 86 20.28 -30.76 2.27
CA ASN A 86 20.92 -31.90 2.95
C ASN A 86 20.25 -32.20 4.30
N CYS A 87 19.32 -31.35 4.75
CA CYS A 87 18.57 -31.57 5.99
C CYS A 87 17.62 -32.77 5.83
N SER A 88 17.73 -33.75 6.73
CA SER A 88 16.83 -34.91 6.75
C SER A 88 15.46 -34.62 7.38
N HIS A 89 15.35 -33.53 8.15
CA HIS A 89 14.13 -33.13 8.82
C HIS A 89 14.00 -31.61 8.76
N VAL A 90 12.80 -31.11 8.46
CA VAL A 90 12.49 -29.68 8.50
C VAL A 90 11.30 -29.39 9.42
N PHE A 91 11.37 -28.23 10.08
CA PHE A 91 10.33 -27.69 10.94
C PHE A 91 9.76 -26.42 10.30
N VAL A 92 8.44 -26.34 10.15
CA VAL A 92 7.76 -25.21 9.49
C VAL A 92 7.17 -24.28 10.54
N HIS A 93 7.48 -22.99 10.45
CA HIS A 93 6.95 -21.98 11.37
C HIS A 93 5.44 -21.80 11.15
N ILE A 94 4.69 -21.68 12.22
CA ILE A 94 3.23 -21.60 12.17
C ILE A 94 2.78 -20.16 12.44
N ASP A 95 2.44 -19.42 11.38
CA ASP A 95 2.07 -17.99 11.41
C ASP A 95 0.59 -17.75 11.78
N ILE A 96 0.09 -18.40 12.83
CA ILE A 96 -1.27 -18.15 13.35
C ILE A 96 -1.23 -17.76 14.83
N ILE A 97 -2.26 -17.06 15.29
CA ILE A 97 -2.44 -16.76 16.70
C ILE A 97 -2.63 -18.07 17.47
N ARG A 98 -1.70 -18.36 18.38
CA ARG A 98 -1.63 -19.62 19.13
C ARG A 98 -2.14 -19.46 20.55
N GLN A 99 -2.68 -20.55 21.08
CA GLN A 99 -2.98 -20.65 22.51
C GLN A 99 -1.66 -20.80 23.28
N SER A 100 -1.69 -20.50 24.59
CA SER A 100 -0.52 -20.63 25.46
C SER A 100 0.05 -22.06 25.41
N LEU A 101 1.38 -22.16 25.42
CA LEU A 101 2.14 -23.42 25.45
C LEU A 101 2.01 -24.31 24.20
N GLN A 102 1.54 -23.80 23.06
CA GLN A 102 1.55 -24.57 21.82
C GLN A 102 2.88 -24.41 21.05
N PRO A 103 3.41 -25.46 20.41
CA PRO A 103 4.71 -25.43 19.74
C PRO A 103 4.74 -24.48 18.54
N LEU A 104 5.78 -23.64 18.41
CA LEU A 104 5.89 -22.62 17.37
C LEU A 104 6.05 -23.20 15.95
N TYR A 105 6.56 -24.43 15.86
CA TYR A 105 6.85 -25.10 14.60
C TYR A 105 6.09 -26.42 14.47
N HIS A 106 5.71 -26.79 13.24
CA HIS A 106 5.17 -28.10 12.91
C HIS A 106 6.27 -28.98 12.33
N GLY A 107 6.23 -30.28 12.64
CA GLY A 107 7.17 -31.26 12.10
C GLY A 107 7.59 -32.32 13.13
N PRO A 108 8.59 -33.15 12.79
CA PRO A 108 9.44 -33.01 11.59
C PRO A 108 8.79 -33.54 10.31
N TYR A 109 9.16 -32.94 9.18
CA TYR A 109 8.85 -33.43 7.83
C TYR A 109 10.12 -33.93 7.14
N TYR A 110 9.96 -34.94 6.27
CA TYR A 110 11.02 -35.61 5.51
C TYR A 110 10.99 -35.20 4.04
#